data_AF-A0A7K0LTF9-F1
#
_entry.id   AF-A0A7K0LTF9-F1
#
_cell.length_a   1.000
_cell.length_b   1.000
_cell.length_c   1.000
_cell.angle_alpha   90.00
_cell.angle_beta   90.00
_cell.angle_gamma   90.00
#
_symmetry.space_group_name_H-M   'P 1'
#
loop_
_entity.id
_entity.type
_entity.pdbx_description
1 polymer ?
#
loop_
_entity_poly.entity_id
_entity_poly.type
_entity_poly.pdbx_seq_one_letter_code
_entity_poly.pdbx_strand_id
1 'polypeptide(L)'
;MSQTRTPVRAKPLRDSKGYRRPVSRDFLTLGDPRKRGIALIVITGLVLGAFAVRLVELQAVKGGALAGQALDQRLRTVKLPALRGSIVDANGAILAATVESRDVTADQTVIMNPRAAGAQLAPILGMDAEDLAARLTGERRFVVVKKGITPETWRRIEELGIPG
;
A
#
# COMPACT_ATOMS: atom_id res chain seq x y z
N MET A 1 57.02 80.01 76.75
CA MET A 1 57.30 80.20 75.32
C MET A 1 56.42 79.25 74.54
N SER A 2 55.83 79.51 73.39
CA SER A 2 55.55 80.71 72.60
C SER A 2 54.77 80.21 71.37
N GLN A 3 53.77 80.99 70.96
CA GLN A 3 53.25 81.15 69.59
C GLN A 3 52.46 80.02 68.89
N THR A 4 51.15 80.26 68.80
CA THR A 4 50.34 80.50 67.58
C THR A 4 50.81 79.94 66.23
N ARG A 5 49.92 79.18 65.56
CA ARG A 5 49.63 79.29 64.12
C ARG A 5 48.24 78.70 63.78
N THR A 6 47.38 79.53 63.20
CA THR A 6 46.02 79.28 62.67
C THR A 6 46.10 78.63 61.27
N PRO A 7 45.06 77.93 60.76
CA PRO A 7 45.23 76.81 59.83
C PRO A 7 44.95 77.15 58.36
N VAL A 8 45.51 76.34 57.45
CA VAL A 8 45.19 76.34 56.00
C VAL A 8 44.22 75.19 55.69
N ARG A 9 43.11 75.54 55.04
CA ARG A 9 42.01 74.65 54.64
C ARG A 9 42.39 73.82 53.40
N ALA A 10 42.46 72.50 53.52
CA ALA A 10 42.59 71.59 52.39
C ALA A 10 41.21 71.07 51.94
N LYS A 11 40.93 71.17 50.64
CA LYS A 11 39.74 70.64 49.96
C LYS A 11 39.94 69.13 49.73
N PRO A 12 39.01 68.24 50.13
CA PRO A 12 39.22 66.81 49.96
C PRO A 12 39.25 66.45 48.47
N LEU A 13 40.26 65.65 48.10
CA LEU A 13 40.41 65.05 46.79
C LEU A 13 39.21 64.14 46.51
N ARG A 14 38.60 64.33 45.33
CA ARG A 14 37.40 63.62 44.90
C ARG A 14 37.81 62.23 44.42
N ASP A 15 37.45 61.23 45.20
CA ASP A 15 37.76 59.82 44.97
C ASP A 15 37.12 59.35 43.65
N SER A 16 37.93 59.10 42.62
CA SER A 16 37.47 58.55 41.35
C SER A 16 37.25 57.04 41.50
N LYS A 17 36.08 56.67 42.03
CA LYS A 17 35.62 55.29 42.07
C LYS A 17 35.60 54.69 40.65
N GLY A 18 36.50 53.74 40.40
CA GLY A 18 36.54 52.97 39.17
C GLY A 18 35.23 52.22 38.95
N TYR A 19 34.61 52.44 37.80
CA TYR A 19 33.43 51.70 37.38
C TYR A 19 33.88 50.36 36.77
N ARG A 20 34.02 49.31 37.59
CA ARG A 20 34.06 47.93 37.08
C ARG A 20 32.65 47.57 36.63
N ARG A 21 32.43 47.48 35.32
CA ARG A 21 31.18 46.97 34.74
C ARG A 21 30.91 45.57 35.29
N PRO A 22 29.76 45.29 35.91
CA PRO A 22 29.37 43.92 36.23
C PRO A 22 29.09 43.20 34.91
N VAL A 23 29.83 42.13 34.62
CA VAL A 23 29.48 41.20 33.55
C VAL A 23 28.34 40.35 34.11
N SER A 24 27.10 40.69 33.76
CA SER A 24 25.93 39.87 34.05
C SER A 24 26.04 38.57 33.27
N ARG A 25 26.54 37.53 33.93
CA ARG A 25 26.41 36.16 33.45
C ARG A 25 25.01 35.71 33.79
N ASP A 26 24.10 35.82 32.82
CA ASP A 26 22.77 35.23 32.94
C ASP A 26 22.95 33.72 32.96
N PHE A 27 23.01 33.15 34.17
CA PHE A 27 22.88 31.72 34.35
C PHE A 27 21.43 31.37 34.04
N LEU A 28 21.19 30.74 32.89
CA LEU A 28 19.93 30.05 32.61
C LEU A 28 19.60 29.20 33.84
N THR A 29 18.57 29.58 34.59
CA THR A 29 18.18 28.86 35.78
C THR A 29 17.58 27.53 35.31
N LEU A 30 18.30 26.42 35.49
CA LEU A 30 17.76 25.10 35.15
C LEU A 30 16.56 24.83 36.08
N GLY A 31 15.35 24.88 35.51
CA GLY A 31 14.12 24.59 36.24
C GLY A 31 14.14 23.17 36.85
N ASP A 32 13.39 23.00 37.94
CA ASP A 32 13.38 21.78 38.76
C ASP A 32 13.19 20.49 37.91
N PRO A 33 14.19 19.59 37.86
CA PRO A 33 14.16 18.40 37.01
C PRO A 33 13.01 17.45 37.38
N ARG A 34 12.54 17.46 38.64
CA ARG A 34 11.41 16.63 39.08
C ARG A 34 10.09 17.11 38.48
N LYS A 35 9.86 18.42 38.45
CA LYS A 35 8.66 19.02 37.84
C LYS A 35 8.62 18.77 36.33
N ARG A 36 9.78 18.84 35.67
CA ARG A 36 9.92 18.53 34.24
C ARG A 36 9.65 17.06 33.94
N GLY A 37 10.19 16.15 34.75
CA GLY A 37 9.93 14.70 34.62
C GLY A 37 8.46 14.34 34.78
N ILE A 38 7.80 14.90 35.81
CA ILE A 38 6.36 14.70 36.02
C ILE A 38 5.54 15.26 34.86
N ALA A 39 5.87 16.46 34.37
CA ALA A 39 5.19 17.04 33.22
C ALA A 39 5.33 16.17 31.95
N LEU A 40 6.51 15.63 31.67
CA LEU A 40 6.73 14.74 30.53
C LEU A 40 5.94 13.43 30.66
N ILE A 41 5.90 12.84 31.85
CA ILE A 41 5.11 11.62 32.10
C ILE A 41 3.62 11.88 31.91
N VAL A 42 3.11 13.00 32.44
CA VAL A 42 1.69 13.38 32.28
C VAL A 42 1.35 13.60 30.80
N ILE A 43 2.18 14.35 30.07
CA ILE A 43 1.98 14.59 28.63
C ILE A 43 2.00 13.27 27.87
N THR A 44 2.97 12.40 28.15
CA THR A 44 3.08 11.09 27.50
C THR A 44 1.86 10.21 27.82
N GLY A 45 1.41 10.21 29.08
CA GLY A 45 0.21 9.48 29.50
C GLY A 45 -1.05 9.98 28.80
N LEU A 46 -1.20 11.29 28.62
CA LEU A 46 -2.33 11.87 27.87
C LEU A 46 -2.30 11.45 26.39
N VAL A 47 -1.13 11.47 25.76
CA VAL A 47 -0.97 11.03 24.36
C VAL A 47 -1.34 9.55 24.22
N LEU A 48 -0.79 8.68 25.08
CA LEU A 48 -1.13 7.25 25.08
C LEU A 48 -2.61 7.01 25.37
N GLY A 49 -3.21 7.78 26.30
CA GLY A 49 -4.64 7.74 26.58
C GLY A 49 -5.49 8.09 25.37
N ALA A 50 -5.11 9.11 24.59
CA ALA A 50 -5.81 9.47 23.36
C ALA A 50 -5.76 8.34 22.31
N PHE A 51 -4.61 7.67 22.17
CA PHE A 51 -4.49 6.50 21.29
C PHE A 51 -5.33 5.32 21.77
N ALA A 52 -5.39 5.07 23.09
CA ALA A 52 -6.23 4.02 23.65
C ALA A 52 -7.73 4.26 23.37
N VAL A 53 -8.20 5.50 23.56
CA VAL A 53 -9.58 5.89 23.21
C VAL A 53 -9.85 5.68 21.72
N ARG A 54 -8.94 6.11 20.85
CA ARG A 54 -9.08 5.92 19.40
C ARG A 54 -9.12 4.45 18.99
N LEU A 55 -8.36 3.60 19.68
CA LEU A 55 -8.32 2.17 19.43
C LEU A 55 -9.65 1.51 19.83
N VAL A 56 -10.21 1.88 20.99
CA VAL A 56 -11.53 1.41 21.43
C VAL A 56 -12.63 1.89 20.48
N GLU A 57 -12.59 3.15 20.02
CA GLU A 57 -13.54 3.65 19.02
C GLU A 57 -13.51 2.80 17.73
N LEU A 58 -12.31 2.49 17.24
CA LEU A 58 -12.14 1.71 16.01
C LEU A 58 -12.60 0.26 16.18
N GLN A 59 -12.31 -0.36 17.32
CA GLN A 59 -12.62 -1.77 17.57
C GLN A 59 -14.07 -2.00 18.02
N ALA A 60 -14.58 -1.21 18.95
CA ALA A 60 -15.90 -1.41 19.55
C ALA A 60 -17.04 -0.78 18.74
N VAL A 61 -16.81 0.39 18.12
CA VAL A 61 -17.88 1.11 17.39
C VAL A 61 -17.83 0.81 15.90
N LYS A 62 -16.63 0.76 15.30
CA LYS A 62 -16.45 0.58 13.85
C LYS A 62 -16.05 -0.83 13.43
N GLY A 63 -15.71 -1.72 14.38
CA GLY A 63 -15.23 -3.07 14.08
C GLY A 63 -16.24 -3.89 13.28
N GLY A 64 -17.52 -3.85 13.66
CA GLY A 64 -18.58 -4.57 12.94
C GLY A 64 -18.84 -4.01 11.54
N ALA A 65 -18.85 -2.68 11.39
CA ALA A 65 -19.09 -2.02 10.10
C ALA A 65 -17.93 -2.22 9.11
N LEU A 66 -16.68 -2.22 9.59
CA LEU A 66 -15.50 -2.45 8.77
C LEU A 66 -15.35 -3.94 8.39
N ALA A 67 -15.72 -4.86 9.29
CA ALA A 67 -15.75 -6.29 9.01
C ALA A 67 -16.80 -6.65 7.95
N GLY A 68 -18.00 -6.02 8.01
CA GLY A 68 -19.04 -6.21 6.99
C GLY A 68 -18.60 -5.75 5.60
N GLN A 69 -18.00 -4.56 5.50
CA GLN A 69 -17.48 -4.03 4.23
C GLN A 69 -16.33 -4.89 3.66
N ALA A 70 -15.47 -5.44 4.52
CA ALA A 70 -14.41 -6.37 4.10
C ALA A 70 -14.98 -7.72 3.62
N LEU A 71 -16.08 -8.18 4.21
CA LEU A 71 -16.75 -9.41 3.80
C LEU A 71 -17.36 -9.27 2.39
N ASP A 72 -18.01 -8.15 2.11
CA ASP A 72 -18.62 -7.86 0.81
C ASP A 72 -17.59 -7.69 -0.31
N GLN A 73 -16.39 -7.18 0.02
CA GLN A 73 -15.27 -7.13 -0.93
C GLN A 73 -14.65 -8.51 -1.20
N ARG A 74 -14.76 -9.45 -0.25
CA ARG A 74 -14.17 -10.79 -0.34
C ARG A 74 -15.13 -11.82 -0.94
N LEU A 75 -16.42 -11.73 -0.65
CA LEU A 75 -17.42 -12.69 -1.09
C LEU A 75 -18.09 -12.21 -2.37
N ARG A 76 -17.92 -12.98 -3.46
CA ARG A 76 -18.69 -12.80 -4.69
C ARG A 76 -19.66 -13.96 -4.83
N THR A 77 -20.93 -13.64 -5.02
CA THR A 77 -21.93 -14.66 -5.38
C THR A 77 -21.71 -15.06 -6.83
N VAL A 78 -21.21 -16.27 -7.05
CA VAL A 78 -21.09 -16.86 -8.38
C VAL A 78 -22.31 -17.73 -8.62
N LYS A 79 -23.11 -17.40 -9.64
CA LYS A 79 -24.21 -18.26 -10.09
C LYS A 79 -23.60 -19.50 -10.74
N LEU A 80 -23.82 -20.66 -10.14
CA LEU A 80 -23.49 -21.94 -10.78
C LEU A 80 -24.59 -22.25 -11.80
N PRO A 81 -24.31 -22.18 -13.11
CA PRO A 81 -25.31 -22.53 -14.12
C PRO A 81 -25.65 -24.02 -13.99
N ALA A 82 -26.94 -24.34 -14.04
CA ALA A 82 -27.37 -25.73 -14.17
C ALA A 82 -26.99 -26.24 -15.57
N LEU A 83 -26.42 -27.45 -15.63
CA LEU A 83 -26.17 -28.14 -16.88
C LEU A 83 -27.50 -28.52 -17.53
N ARG A 84 -27.62 -28.32 -18.86
CA ARG A 84 -28.79 -28.77 -19.62
C ARG A 84 -28.77 -30.31 -19.70
N GLY A 85 -29.92 -30.94 -19.47
CA GLY A 85 -30.08 -32.37 -19.71
C GLY A 85 -29.86 -32.73 -21.18
N SER A 86 -29.34 -33.93 -21.44
CA SER A 86 -29.25 -34.47 -22.79
C SER A 86 -30.64 -34.78 -23.34
N ILE A 87 -30.86 -34.51 -24.62
CA ILE A 87 -32.05 -34.97 -25.34
C ILE A 87 -31.73 -36.35 -25.89
N VAL A 88 -32.56 -37.34 -25.53
CA VAL A 88 -32.43 -38.73 -26.00
C VAL A 88 -33.64 -39.13 -26.84
N ASP A 89 -33.45 -40.07 -27.77
CA ASP A 89 -34.54 -40.70 -28.51
C ASP A 89 -35.31 -41.71 -27.61
N ALA A 90 -36.35 -42.36 -28.16
CA ALA A 90 -37.14 -43.36 -27.45
C ALA A 90 -36.34 -44.61 -27.04
N ASN A 91 -35.20 -44.87 -27.68
CA ASN A 91 -34.30 -45.99 -27.40
C ASN A 91 -33.13 -45.60 -26.48
N GLY A 92 -33.06 -44.33 -26.05
CA GLY A 92 -31.98 -43.81 -25.20
C GLY A 92 -30.75 -43.28 -25.95
N ALA A 93 -30.77 -43.20 -27.29
CA ALA A 93 -29.67 -42.64 -28.06
C ALA A 93 -29.63 -41.10 -27.94
N ILE A 94 -28.46 -40.54 -27.69
CA ILE A 94 -28.28 -39.08 -27.49
C ILE A 94 -28.43 -38.34 -28.81
N LEU A 95 -29.35 -37.38 -28.86
CA LEU A 95 -29.58 -36.48 -30.00
C LEU A 95 -28.93 -35.11 -29.81
N ALA A 96 -28.90 -34.61 -28.57
CA ALA A 96 -28.23 -33.36 -28.23
C ALA A 96 -27.68 -33.41 -26.80
N ALA A 97 -26.42 -33.03 -26.62
CA ALA A 97 -25.76 -32.93 -25.32
C ALA A 97 -25.00 -31.61 -25.20
N THR A 98 -24.84 -31.13 -23.97
CA THR A 98 -23.91 -30.04 -23.66
C THR A 98 -22.50 -30.60 -23.58
N VAL A 99 -21.57 -30.01 -24.31
CA VAL A 99 -20.14 -30.38 -24.30
C VAL A 99 -19.35 -29.23 -23.70
N GLU A 100 -18.39 -29.54 -22.83
CA GLU A 100 -17.47 -28.51 -22.31
C GLU A 100 -16.59 -28.00 -23.46
N SER A 101 -16.55 -26.69 -23.63
CA SER A 101 -15.70 -26.03 -24.62
C SER A 101 -15.03 -24.81 -24.03
N ARG A 102 -13.78 -24.54 -24.41
CA ARG A 102 -13.02 -23.38 -23.96
C ARG A 102 -12.71 -22.45 -25.13
N ASP A 103 -12.61 -21.16 -24.83
CA ASP A 103 -12.14 -20.16 -25.78
C ASP A 103 -10.71 -19.78 -25.43
N VAL A 104 -9.83 -19.77 -26.44
CA VAL A 104 -8.44 -19.33 -26.30
C VAL A 104 -8.40 -17.82 -26.50
N THR A 105 -7.93 -17.11 -25.49
CA THR A 105 -7.72 -15.67 -25.51
C THR A 105 -6.28 -15.34 -25.24
N ALA A 106 -5.80 -14.23 -25.80
CA ALA A 106 -4.44 -13.74 -25.62
C ALA A 106 -4.42 -12.30 -25.09
N ASP A 107 -3.51 -12.02 -24.16
CA ASP A 107 -3.07 -10.67 -23.78
C ASP A 107 -1.79 -10.34 -24.55
N GLN A 108 -1.93 -9.54 -25.61
CA GLN A 108 -0.82 -9.20 -26.52
C GLN A 108 0.28 -8.40 -25.81
N THR A 109 0.00 -7.76 -24.66
CA THR A 109 0.97 -6.96 -23.91
C THR A 109 1.93 -7.80 -23.07
N VAL A 110 1.59 -9.06 -22.83
CA VAL A 110 2.38 -10.00 -22.01
C VAL A 110 3.23 -10.94 -22.87
N ILE A 111 2.78 -11.23 -24.09
CA ILE A 111 3.45 -12.14 -25.01
C ILE A 111 4.76 -11.52 -25.51
N MET A 112 5.89 -12.02 -25.03
CA MET A 112 7.22 -11.50 -25.38
C MET A 112 7.62 -11.81 -26.83
N ASN A 113 7.29 -13.01 -27.33
CA ASN A 113 7.64 -13.45 -28.68
C ASN A 113 6.43 -14.06 -29.40
N PRO A 114 5.61 -13.23 -30.08
CA PRO A 114 4.42 -13.68 -30.79
C PRO A 114 4.70 -14.71 -31.89
N ARG A 115 5.87 -14.63 -32.55
CA ARG A 115 6.26 -15.55 -33.63
C ARG A 115 6.56 -16.94 -33.08
N ALA A 116 7.30 -17.03 -31.97
CA ALA A 116 7.59 -18.30 -31.31
C ALA A 116 6.33 -18.92 -30.70
N ALA A 117 5.51 -18.11 -30.02
CA ALA A 117 4.22 -18.56 -29.48
C ALA A 117 3.27 -19.05 -30.59
N GLY A 118 3.20 -18.31 -31.69
CA GLY A 118 2.43 -18.69 -32.88
C GLY A 118 2.84 -20.04 -33.45
N ALA A 119 4.14 -20.28 -33.60
CA ALA A 119 4.67 -21.54 -34.12
C ALA A 119 4.37 -22.75 -33.23
N GLN A 120 4.36 -22.57 -31.90
CA GLN A 120 4.04 -23.64 -30.95
C GLN A 120 2.52 -23.94 -30.88
N LEU A 121 1.69 -22.90 -30.98
CA LEU A 121 0.24 -23.01 -30.90
C LEU A 121 -0.40 -23.47 -32.22
N ALA A 122 0.20 -23.13 -33.36
CA ALA A 122 -0.27 -23.49 -34.70
C ALA A 122 -0.65 -24.97 -34.88
N PRO A 123 0.21 -25.97 -34.55
CA PRO A 123 -0.13 -27.38 -34.71
C PRO A 123 -1.24 -27.86 -33.77
N ILE A 124 -1.38 -27.24 -32.59
CA ILE A 124 -2.42 -27.60 -31.61
C ILE A 124 -3.78 -27.02 -32.02
N LEU A 125 -3.76 -25.79 -32.52
CA LEU A 125 -4.96 -25.08 -32.96
C LEU A 125 -5.34 -25.38 -34.41
N GLY A 126 -4.47 -26.05 -35.19
CA GLY A 126 -4.68 -26.30 -36.62
C GLY A 126 -4.81 -24.99 -37.42
N MET A 127 -4.05 -23.98 -37.04
CA MET A 127 -4.03 -22.64 -37.66
C MET A 127 -2.64 -22.37 -38.24
N ASP A 128 -2.56 -21.49 -39.23
CA ASP A 128 -1.28 -21.06 -39.77
C ASP A 128 -0.46 -20.26 -38.73
N ALA A 129 0.85 -20.49 -38.69
CA ALA A 129 1.74 -19.89 -37.70
C ALA A 129 1.97 -18.40 -37.92
N GLU A 130 2.01 -17.92 -39.17
CA GLU A 130 2.13 -16.50 -39.50
C GLU A 130 0.82 -15.78 -39.12
N ASP A 131 -0.33 -16.36 -39.45
CA ASP A 131 -1.64 -15.81 -39.06
C ASP A 131 -1.80 -15.71 -37.54
N LEU A 132 -1.34 -16.74 -36.81
CA LEU A 132 -1.41 -16.72 -35.35
C LEU A 132 -0.46 -15.67 -34.78
N ALA A 133 0.78 -15.59 -35.29
CA ALA A 133 1.74 -14.58 -34.86
C ALA A 133 1.22 -13.15 -35.08
N ALA A 134 0.57 -12.90 -36.22
CA ALA A 134 -0.07 -11.63 -36.51
C ALA A 134 -1.21 -11.32 -35.52
N ARG A 135 -2.03 -12.32 -35.17
CA ARG A 135 -3.12 -12.18 -34.17
C ARG A 135 -2.61 -11.98 -32.74
N LEU A 136 -1.46 -12.56 -32.39
CA LEU A 136 -0.82 -12.41 -31.08
C LEU A 136 -0.03 -11.09 -30.97
N THR A 137 0.24 -10.41 -32.09
CA THR A 137 0.93 -9.12 -32.11
C THR A 137 -0.05 -7.97 -31.90
N GLY A 138 0.27 -7.05 -31.00
CA GLY A 138 -0.46 -5.79 -30.79
C GLY A 138 -0.45 -5.33 -29.34
N GLU A 139 -1.36 -4.43 -28.99
CA GLU A 139 -1.42 -3.76 -27.68
C GLU A 139 -2.69 -4.13 -26.89
N ARG A 140 -3.51 -5.06 -27.39
CA ARG A 140 -4.78 -5.41 -26.76
C ARG A 140 -4.58 -6.46 -25.68
N ARG A 141 -5.19 -6.19 -24.52
CA ARG A 141 -5.18 -7.12 -23.38
C ARG A 141 -6.13 -8.31 -23.49
N PHE A 142 -7.05 -8.28 -24.45
CA PHE A 142 -8.01 -9.34 -24.66
C PHE A 142 -8.28 -9.51 -26.16
N VAL A 143 -7.79 -10.60 -26.72
CA VAL A 143 -8.05 -10.99 -28.11
C VAL A 143 -8.44 -12.47 -28.14
N VAL A 144 -9.61 -12.76 -28.70
CA VAL A 144 -10.03 -14.15 -28.91
C VAL A 144 -9.29 -14.72 -30.11
N VAL A 145 -8.46 -15.73 -29.87
CA VAL A 145 -7.65 -16.41 -30.90
C VAL A 145 -8.48 -17.47 -31.60
N LYS A 146 -9.11 -18.36 -30.81
CA LYS A 146 -9.96 -19.45 -31.30
C LYS A 146 -11.04 -19.78 -30.27
N LYS A 147 -12.26 -20.05 -30.75
CA LYS A 147 -13.40 -20.42 -29.91
C LYS A 147 -13.65 -21.93 -29.93
N GLY A 148 -14.23 -22.44 -28.85
CA GLY A 148 -14.81 -23.78 -28.81
C GLY A 148 -13.80 -24.92 -28.94
N ILE A 149 -12.62 -24.81 -28.33
CA ILE A 149 -11.66 -25.91 -28.27
C ILE A 149 -12.04 -26.90 -27.17
N THR A 150 -11.63 -28.16 -27.33
CA THR A 150 -11.91 -29.19 -26.33
C THR A 150 -11.00 -29.03 -25.10
N PRO A 151 -11.39 -29.57 -23.93
CA PRO A 151 -10.55 -29.57 -22.74
C PRO A 151 -9.20 -30.27 -22.92
N GLU A 152 -9.10 -31.25 -23.83
CA GLU A 152 -7.85 -31.93 -24.18
C GLU A 152 -6.90 -30.99 -24.93
N THR A 153 -7.41 -30.27 -25.93
CA THR A 153 -6.64 -29.27 -26.67
C THR A 153 -6.18 -28.15 -25.75
N TRP A 154 -7.03 -27.72 -24.81
CA TRP A 154 -6.67 -26.70 -23.82
C TRP A 154 -5.50 -27.14 -22.93
N ARG A 155 -5.53 -28.37 -22.41
CA ARG A 155 -4.43 -28.90 -21.58
C ARG A 155 -3.08 -28.87 -22.32
N ARG A 156 -3.07 -29.21 -23.60
CA ARG A 156 -1.85 -29.14 -24.43
C ARG A 156 -1.32 -27.70 -24.58
N ILE A 157 -2.21 -26.71 -24.60
CA ILE A 157 -1.84 -25.29 -24.66
C ILE A 157 -1.27 -24.84 -23.31
N GLU A 158 -1.93 -25.22 -22.21
CA GLU A 158 -1.52 -24.90 -20.85
C GLU A 158 -0.12 -25.47 -20.52
N GLU A 159 0.18 -26.67 -21.00
CA GLU A 159 1.49 -27.32 -20.89
C GLU A 159 2.63 -26.55 -21.58
N LEU A 160 2.33 -25.72 -22.60
CA LEU A 160 3.35 -24.89 -23.26
C LEU A 160 3.84 -23.73 -22.39
N GLY A 161 3.08 -23.35 -21.35
CA GLY A 161 3.48 -22.30 -20.40
C GLY A 161 3.72 -20.93 -21.06
N ILE A 162 3.05 -20.64 -22.17
CA ILE A 162 3.20 -19.36 -22.89
C ILE A 162 2.55 -18.26 -22.03
N PRO A 163 3.31 -17.20 -21.66
CA PRO A 163 2.75 -16.11 -20.87
C PRO A 163 1.90 -15.17 -21.75
N GLY A 164 0.69 -14.86 -21.27
CA GLY A 164 -0.28 -13.99 -21.94
C GLY A 164 -1.51 -14.75 -22.39
#